data_AF-A0A9D2A6T8-F1
#
_entry.id   AF-A0A9D2A6T8-F1
#
_cell.length_a   1.000
_cell.length_b   1.000
_cell.length_c   1.000
_cell.angle_alpha   90.00
_cell.angle_beta   90.00
_cell.angle_gamma   90.00
#
_symmetry.space_group_name_H-M   'P 1'
#
loop_
_entity.id
_entity.type
_entity.pdbx_description
1 polymer ?
#
loop_
_entity_poly.entity_id
_entity_poly.type
_entity_poly.pdbx_seq_one_letter_code
_entity_poly.pdbx_strand_id
1 'polypeptide(L)'
;MKLPLIKTLCMVAATVFGTQAYSQDLIARQAPIDRKLKSVDSLALQKQIRVEQSLYPAFDIYPSWNNETVAYKDAIIPESYTFDLTGFCMPTEHTKITDIFGY
;
A
#
# COMPACT_ATOMS: atom_id res chain seq x y z
N MET A 1 -60.90 -20.85 -30.07
CA MET A 1 -59.44 -20.91 -29.85
C MET A 1 -58.90 -19.49 -30.09
N LYS A 2 -58.52 -18.65 -29.11
CA LYS A 2 -57.24 -18.74 -28.38
C LYS A 2 -56.96 -17.44 -27.56
N LEU A 3 -57.98 -16.76 -27.01
CA LEU A 3 -57.75 -15.57 -26.15
C LEU A 3 -56.78 -15.83 -24.98
N PRO A 4 -56.81 -16.98 -24.27
CA PRO A 4 -55.79 -17.26 -23.25
C PRO A 4 -54.39 -17.43 -23.86
N LEU A 5 -54.29 -17.91 -25.11
CA LEU A 5 -53.02 -18.13 -25.79
C LEU A 5 -52.35 -16.82 -26.23
N ILE A 6 -53.14 -15.81 -26.62
CA ILE A 6 -52.65 -14.46 -26.93
C ILE A 6 -52.12 -13.78 -25.67
N LYS A 7 -52.85 -13.90 -24.55
CA LYS A 7 -52.42 -13.34 -23.25
C LYS A 7 -51.12 -13.98 -22.76
N THR A 8 -51.00 -15.31 -22.86
CA THR A 8 -49.76 -16.00 -22.49
C THR A 8 -48.60 -15.64 -23.41
N LEU A 9 -48.84 -15.45 -24.71
CA LEU A 9 -47.80 -15.04 -25.66
C LEU A 9 -47.26 -13.63 -25.34
N CYS A 10 -48.14 -12.67 -25.05
CA CYS A 10 -47.74 -11.32 -24.64
C CYS A 10 -46.96 -11.32 -23.33
N MET A 11 -47.37 -12.14 -22.36
CA MET A 11 -46.69 -12.24 -21.07
C MET A 11 -45.28 -12.84 -21.22
N VAL A 12 -45.13 -13.90 -22.01
CA VAL A 12 -43.83 -14.51 -22.31
C VAL A 12 -42.93 -13.51 -23.05
N ALA A 13 -43.46 -12.80 -24.05
CA ALA A 13 -42.72 -11.77 -24.76
C ALA A 13 -42.21 -10.68 -23.79
N ALA A 14 -43.08 -10.15 -22.91
CA ALA A 14 -42.70 -9.13 -21.93
C ALA A 14 -41.58 -9.63 -20.98
N THR A 15 -41.62 -10.89 -20.54
CA THR A 15 -40.55 -11.45 -19.70
C THR A 15 -39.22 -11.59 -20.43
N VAL A 16 -39.23 -11.92 -21.73
CA VAL A 16 -37.99 -12.06 -22.53
C VAL A 16 -37.38 -10.70 -22.85
N PHE A 17 -38.18 -9.67 -23.12
CA PHE A 17 -37.66 -8.32 -23.34
C PHE A 17 -37.19 -7.65 -22.05
N GLY A 18 -37.84 -7.93 -20.91
CA GLY A 18 -37.46 -7.38 -19.61
C GLY A 18 -36.08 -7.85 -19.10
N THR A 19 -35.70 -9.11 -19.39
CA THR A 19 -34.39 -9.65 -18.98
C THR A 19 -33.22 -9.07 -19.78
N GLN A 20 -33.45 -8.74 -21.05
CA GLN A 20 -32.43 -8.14 -21.93
C GLN A 20 -32.05 -6.73 -21.45
N ALA A 21 -33.02 -5.92 -21.01
CA ALA A 21 -32.74 -4.60 -20.44
C ALA A 21 -31.89 -4.68 -19.17
N TYR A 22 -32.12 -5.67 -18.30
CA TYR A 22 -31.34 -5.89 -17.09
C TYR A 22 -29.89 -6.32 -17.40
N SER A 23 -29.68 -7.14 -18.44
CA SER A 23 -28.33 -7.55 -18.86
C SER A 23 -27.49 -6.43 -19.48
N GLN A 24 -28.12 -5.44 -20.10
CA GLN A 24 -27.41 -4.31 -20.70
C GLN A 24 -26.82 -3.35 -19.67
N ASP A 25 -27.50 -3.16 -18.53
CA ASP A 25 -27.01 -2.33 -17.42
C ASP A 25 -25.73 -2.91 -16.79
N LEU A 26 -25.63 -4.24 -16.71
CA LEU A 26 -24.40 -4.92 -16.26
C LEU A 26 -23.24 -4.76 -17.25
N ILE A 27 -23.51 -4.77 -18.56
CA ILE A 27 -22.49 -4.52 -19.59
C ILE A 27 -22.04 -3.06 -19.59
N ALA A 28 -22.96 -2.12 -19.31
CA ALA A 28 -22.66 -0.69 -19.18
C ALA A 28 -21.75 -0.40 -17.98
N ARG A 29 -21.93 -1.09 -16.85
CA ARG A 29 -21.02 -1.06 -15.70
C ARG A 29 -19.66 -1.70 -15.95
N GLN A 30 -19.55 -2.50 -17.00
CA GLN A 30 -18.29 -3.09 -17.47
C GLN A 30 -17.62 -2.25 -18.56
N ALA A 31 -18.17 -1.06 -18.88
CA ALA A 31 -17.65 -0.22 -19.94
C ALA A 31 -16.15 0.08 -19.73
N PRO A 32 -15.36 0.13 -20.82
CA PRO A 32 -13.92 0.29 -20.76
C PRO A 32 -13.44 1.55 -20.01
N ILE A 33 -14.33 2.53 -19.79
CA ILE A 33 -14.07 3.76 -19.05
C ILE A 33 -13.72 3.48 -17.59
N ASP A 34 -14.44 2.58 -16.90
CA ASP A 34 -14.17 2.27 -15.49
C ASP A 34 -12.83 1.57 -15.29
N ARG A 35 -12.41 0.77 -16.28
CA ARG A 35 -11.07 0.18 -16.32
C ARG A 35 -9.98 1.23 -16.49
N LYS A 36 -10.20 2.22 -17.35
CA LYS A 36 -9.25 3.33 -17.56
C LYS A 36 -9.16 4.22 -16.33
N LEU A 37 -10.29 4.54 -15.70
CA LEU A 37 -10.34 5.36 -14.50
C LEU A 37 -9.62 4.68 -13.33
N LYS A 38 -9.85 3.37 -13.10
CA LYS A 38 -9.08 2.58 -12.13
C LYS A 38 -7.58 2.53 -12.44
N SER A 39 -7.20 2.41 -13.72
CA SER A 39 -5.79 2.40 -14.11
C SER A 39 -5.11 3.76 -13.89
N VAL A 40 -5.82 4.87 -14.11
CA VAL A 40 -5.32 6.23 -13.85
C VAL A 40 -5.12 6.44 -12.36
N ASP A 41 -6.07 6.01 -11.54
CA ASP A 41 -5.98 6.09 -10.09
C ASP A 41 -4.82 5.25 -9.53
N SER A 42 -4.64 4.03 -10.08
CA SER A 42 -3.50 3.17 -9.74
C SER A 42 -2.15 3.81 -10.10
N LEU A 43 -2.08 4.53 -11.24
CA LEU A 43 -0.88 5.25 -11.65
C LEU A 43 -0.61 6.49 -10.77
N ALA A 44 -1.65 7.18 -10.34
CA ALA A 44 -1.53 8.29 -9.40
C ALA A 44 -0.96 7.81 -8.05
N LEU A 45 -1.51 6.71 -7.51
CA LEU A 45 -0.98 6.05 -6.30
C LEU A 45 0.46 5.60 -6.50
N GLN A 46 0.79 4.96 -7.61
CA GLN A 46 2.16 4.50 -7.86
C GLN A 46 3.16 5.67 -7.95
N LYS A 47 2.75 6.80 -8.55
CA LYS A 47 3.58 8.02 -8.58
C LYS A 47 3.81 8.56 -7.18
N GLN A 48 2.77 8.60 -6.35
CA GLN A 48 2.89 9.04 -4.98
C GLN A 48 3.81 8.13 -4.16
N ILE A 49 3.63 6.80 -4.24
CA ILE A 49 4.50 5.82 -3.58
C ILE A 49 5.95 6.00 -4.02
N ARG A 50 6.22 6.24 -5.30
CA ARG A 50 7.58 6.47 -5.80
C ARG A 50 8.22 7.72 -5.19
N VAL A 51 7.45 8.80 -5.04
CA VAL A 51 7.92 10.03 -4.38
C VAL A 51 8.22 9.74 -2.91
N GLU A 52 7.32 9.07 -2.19
CA GLU A 52 7.51 8.70 -0.78
C GLU A 52 8.73 7.79 -0.58
N GLN A 53 8.94 6.80 -1.43
CA GLN A 53 10.12 5.93 -1.41
C GLN A 53 11.43 6.69 -1.66
N SER A 54 11.41 7.70 -2.55
CA SER A 54 12.59 8.53 -2.81
C SER A 54 12.95 9.45 -1.64
N LEU A 55 11.94 9.91 -0.88
CA LEU A 55 12.13 10.74 0.31
C LEU A 55 12.54 9.89 1.52
N TYR A 56 12.04 8.66 1.61
CA TYR A 56 12.26 7.77 2.75
C TYR A 56 12.74 6.37 2.29
N PRO A 57 13.98 6.27 1.75
CA PRO A 57 14.49 5.00 1.23
C PRO A 57 14.67 3.92 2.30
N ALA A 58 14.77 4.31 3.58
CA ALA A 58 14.92 3.38 4.70
C ALA A 58 13.59 2.82 5.25
N PHE A 59 12.44 3.31 4.76
CA PHE A 59 11.12 2.89 5.25
C PHE A 59 10.84 1.39 5.02
N ASP A 60 11.37 0.84 3.93
CA ASP A 60 11.23 -0.59 3.58
C ASP A 60 12.11 -1.50 4.45
N ILE A 61 13.23 -0.98 4.97
CA ILE A 61 14.19 -1.75 5.78
C ILE A 61 13.65 -1.99 7.19
N TYR A 62 12.96 -0.99 7.75
CA TYR A 62 12.40 -1.06 9.09
C TYR A 62 10.92 -0.61 9.08
N PRO A 63 9.99 -1.48 8.62
CA PRO A 63 8.59 -1.11 8.43
C PRO A 63 7.83 -0.85 9.74
N SER A 64 8.33 -1.36 10.87
CA SER A 64 7.78 -1.09 12.22
C SER A 64 8.50 0.03 12.96
N TRP A 65 9.40 0.76 12.29
CA TRP A 65 10.14 1.85 12.90
C TRP A 65 9.21 3.00 13.28
N ASN A 66 9.07 3.24 14.58
CA ASN A 66 8.32 4.36 15.11
C ASN A 66 9.23 5.21 15.99
N ASN A 67 9.37 6.49 15.64
CA ASN A 67 10.14 7.44 16.44
C ASN A 67 9.55 7.63 17.84
N GLU A 68 8.27 7.33 18.06
CA GLU A 68 7.68 7.43 19.39
C GLU A 68 8.17 6.39 20.40
N THR A 69 8.53 5.19 19.95
CA THR A 69 9.02 4.12 20.83
C THR A 69 10.54 4.07 20.87
N VAL A 70 11.20 4.49 19.79
CA VAL A 70 12.67 4.47 19.68
C VAL A 70 13.30 5.76 20.21
N ALA A 71 12.65 6.91 20.07
CA ALA A 71 13.08 8.12 20.75
C ALA A 71 12.60 8.04 22.19
N TYR A 72 13.44 7.49 23.07
CA TYR A 72 13.49 7.66 24.54
C TYR A 72 12.32 8.45 25.16
N LYS A 73 11.09 7.95 25.05
CA LYS A 73 9.87 8.77 25.21
C LYS A 73 9.76 9.35 26.62
N ASP A 74 10.19 8.56 27.60
CA ASP A 74 10.12 8.86 29.03
C ASP A 74 11.47 8.67 29.75
N ALA A 75 12.56 8.42 29.00
CA ALA A 75 13.87 8.19 29.61
C ALA A 75 14.57 9.52 29.86
N ILE A 76 14.99 9.75 31.11
CA ILE A 76 15.80 10.91 31.49
C ILE A 76 17.19 10.72 30.88
N ILE A 77 17.46 11.40 29.76
CA ILE A 77 18.77 11.39 29.12
C ILE A 77 19.65 12.42 29.85
N PRO A 78 20.78 12.01 30.45
CA PRO A 78 21.72 12.95 31.06
C PRO A 78 22.44 13.77 29.98
N GLU A 79 22.80 15.02 30.30
CA GLU A 79 23.52 15.92 29.38
C GLU A 79 24.91 15.37 28.99
N SER A 80 25.52 14.57 29.87
CA SER A 80 26.73 13.82 29.58
C SER A 80 26.63 12.40 30.13
N TYR A 81 27.11 11.44 29.35
CA TYR A 81 27.20 10.04 29.75
C TYR A 81 28.62 9.54 29.46
N THR A 82 29.31 9.06 30.48
CA THR A 82 30.64 8.46 30.33
C THR A 82 30.48 6.96 30.19
N PHE A 83 30.89 6.41 29.05
CA PHE A 83 30.96 4.96 28.86
C PHE A 83 32.16 4.40 29.62
N ASP A 84 31.91 3.44 30.51
CA ASP A 84 33.00 2.67 31.12
C ASP A 84 33.48 1.61 30.12
N LEU A 85 34.73 1.77 29.66
CA LEU A 85 35.36 0.89 28.68
C LEU A 85 36.29 -0.15 29.32
N THR A 86 36.34 -0.25 30.65
CA THR A 86 37.29 -1.13 31.37
C THR A 86 37.17 -2.61 31.01
N GLY A 87 35.99 -3.07 30.58
CA GLY A 87 35.74 -4.44 30.11
C GLY A 87 35.71 -4.59 28.59
N PHE A 88 35.87 -3.50 27.82
CA PHE A 88 35.84 -3.56 26.36
C PHE A 88 37.19 -4.02 25.82
N CYS A 89 37.31 -5.32 25.53
CA CYS A 89 38.46 -5.86 24.85
C CYS A 89 38.19 -5.87 23.34
N MET A 90 39.04 -5.17 22.57
CA MET A 90 39.03 -5.32 21.12
C MET A 90 39.37 -6.79 20.79
N PRO A 91 38.59 -7.48 19.94
CA PRO A 91 38.80 -8.91 19.65
C PRO A 91 40.08 -9.20 18.84
N THR A 92 40.95 -8.20 18.67
CA THR A 92 42.21 -8.29 17.94
C THR A 92 43.35 -7.79 18.82
N GLU A 93 44.47 -8.50 18.79
CA GLU A 93 45.70 -8.13 19.52
C GLU A 93 46.38 -6.85 18.96
N HIS A 94 45.95 -6.39 17.79
CA HIS A 94 46.49 -5.20 17.13
C HIS A 94 45.75 -3.94 17.62
N THR A 95 46.46 -3.10 18.38
CA THR A 95 45.98 -1.79 18.87
C THR A 95 46.30 -0.63 17.93
N LYS A 96 46.98 -0.90 16.80
CA LYS A 96 47.33 0.13 15.82
C LYS A 96 46.15 0.39 14.89
N ILE A 97 45.49 1.53 15.09
CA ILE A 97 44.48 2.04 14.15
C ILE A 97 45.20 2.43 12.86
N THR A 98 45.00 1.67 11.79
CA THR A 98 45.54 1.96 10.45
C THR A 98 44.58 2.76 9.59
N ASP A 99 43.41 3.11 10.12
CA ASP A 99 42.41 3.89 9.42
C ASP A 99 42.72 5.39 9.51
N ILE A 100 42.52 6.09 8.39
CA ILE A 100 42.80 7.51 8.20
C ILE A 100 41.58 8.35 8.63
N PHE A 101 40.42 7.74 8.88
CA PHE A 101 39.25 8.43 9.39
C PHE A 101 39.35 8.70 10.89
N GLY A 102 39.76 9.92 11.27
CA GLY A 102 39.56 10.43 12.63
C GLY A 102 40.73 11.16 13.30
N TYR A 103 41.49 11.98 12.56
CA TYR A 103 42.29 13.08 13.13
C TYR A 103 41.70 14.44 12.75
#